data_AF-A0A1Q8VR58-F1
#
_entry.id   AF-A0A1Q8VR58-F1
#
_cell.length_a   1.000
_cell.length_b   1.000
_cell.length_c   1.000
_cell.angle_alpha   90.00
_cell.angle_beta   90.00
_cell.angle_gamma   90.00
#
_symmetry.space_group_name_H-M   'P 1'
#
loop_
_entity.id
_entity.type
_entity.pdbx_description
1 polymer ?
#
loop_
_entity_poly.entity_id
_entity_poly.type
_entity_poly.pdbx_seq_one_letter_code
_entity_poly.pdbx_strand_id
1 'polypeptide(L)'
;MRVAEIRELQGKDTFVVKNSGLYPVVGVESGQVPAVGLAGARLLTETSGVTGLGNELSQALSAWRRPGSVHDPGKIILDLAVCVALGGRCLSDLSLLRCGKEVFGPVASDPTVSRLVGALADHVEAAEAAEA
;
A
#
# COMPACT_ATOMS: atom_id res chain seq x y z
N MET A 1 22.28 7.48 11.47
CA MET A 1 21.21 6.46 11.51
C MET A 1 21.32 5.73 12.85
N ARG A 2 20.47 6.11 13.82
CA ARG A 2 20.29 5.36 15.08
C ARG A 2 18.83 4.95 15.12
N VAL A 3 18.60 3.64 15.16
CA VAL A 3 17.30 3.07 15.49
C VAL A 3 17.11 3.32 16.98
N ALA A 4 16.25 4.27 17.34
CA ALA A 4 15.84 4.46 18.72
C ALA A 4 14.87 3.34 19.07
N GLU A 5 15.23 2.58 20.10
CA GLU A 5 14.47 1.49 20.68
C GLU A 5 13.11 2.03 21.17
N ILE A 6 12.02 1.50 20.61
CA ILE A 6 10.63 1.83 20.96
C ILE A 6 10.32 1.20 22.32
N ARG A 7 10.92 1.71 23.40
CA ARG A 7 10.81 1.10 24.75
C ARG A 7 10.37 2.00 25.88
N GLU A 8 9.95 3.25 25.64
CA GLU A 8 9.53 4.14 26.73
C GLU A 8 8.15 4.78 26.58
N LEU A 9 7.19 4.10 25.97
CA LEU A 9 5.76 4.48 26.08
C LEU A 9 4.85 3.29 26.39
N GLN A 10 5.27 2.45 27.35
CA GLN A 10 4.39 1.45 27.97
C GLN A 10 3.49 2.10 29.03
N GLY A 11 2.42 2.75 28.56
CA GLY A 11 1.22 3.04 29.35
C GLY A 11 0.17 1.97 29.04
N LYS A 12 -0.21 1.20 30.06
CA LYS A 12 -1.14 0.06 30.06
C LYS A 12 -2.43 0.37 29.30
N ASP A 13 -2.65 -0.27 28.16
CA ASP A 13 -3.97 -0.71 27.70
C ASP A 13 -3.80 -1.70 26.54
N THR A 14 -4.51 -2.82 26.60
CA THR A 14 -4.60 -3.79 25.51
C THR A 14 -5.39 -3.15 24.37
N PHE A 15 -4.72 -2.35 23.54
CA PHE A 15 -5.31 -1.93 22.27
C PHE A 15 -5.47 -3.18 21.39
N VAL A 16 -6.67 -3.74 21.41
CA VAL A 16 -7.18 -4.62 20.36
C VAL A 16 -6.91 -3.88 19.05
N VAL A 17 -5.93 -4.36 18.28
CA VAL A 17 -5.60 -3.82 16.96
C VAL A 17 -6.80 -4.09 16.05
N LYS A 18 -7.70 -3.12 15.97
CA LYS A 18 -8.80 -3.14 15.01
C LYS A 18 -8.24 -2.77 13.63
N ASN A 19 -8.20 -3.80 12.80
CA ASN A 19 -8.04 -3.86 11.36
C ASN A 19 -6.67 -3.44 10.78
N SER A 20 -5.89 -4.47 10.45
CA SER A 20 -4.74 -4.45 9.54
C SER A 20 -5.18 -4.04 8.13
N GLY A 21 -5.09 -2.75 7.82
CA GLY A 21 -5.23 -2.26 6.45
C GLY A 21 -4.11 -2.77 5.52
N LEU A 22 -4.21 -2.45 4.23
CA LEU A 22 -3.23 -2.87 3.21
C LEU A 22 -1.81 -2.30 3.41
N TYR A 23 -1.66 -1.31 4.30
CA TYR A 23 -0.38 -0.68 4.64
C TYR A 23 -0.06 -0.82 6.14
N PRO A 24 1.22 -0.92 6.51
CA PRO A 24 1.65 -0.83 7.91
C PRO A 24 1.25 0.49 8.56
N VAL A 25 0.94 0.44 9.86
CA VAL A 25 0.75 1.64 10.68
C VAL A 25 2.11 2.08 11.20
N VAL A 26 2.61 3.21 10.70
CA VAL A 26 3.90 3.81 11.11
C VAL A 26 3.63 5.18 11.71
N GLY A 27 4.35 5.62 12.74
CA GLY A 27 4.30 7.00 13.24
C GLY A 27 5.18 7.94 12.40
N VAL A 28 4.78 9.20 12.23
CA VAL A 28 5.65 10.25 11.68
C VAL A 28 5.89 11.32 12.73
N GLU A 29 7.17 11.66 12.92
CA GLU A 29 7.61 12.73 13.80
C GLU A 29 8.21 13.86 12.95
N SER A 30 7.94 15.12 13.34
CA SER A 30 8.48 16.28 12.66
C SER A 30 9.95 16.51 13.04
N GLY A 31 10.84 16.54 12.04
CA GLY A 31 12.26 16.88 12.21
C GLY A 31 12.83 17.53 10.95
N GLN A 32 13.97 18.22 11.07
CA GLN A 32 14.67 18.84 9.92
C GLN A 32 15.38 17.76 9.09
N VAL A 33 14.60 17.01 8.32
CA VAL A 33 15.08 15.93 7.45
C VAL A 33 14.47 16.12 6.06
N PRO A 34 15.19 15.87 4.96
CA PRO A 34 14.65 15.96 3.59
C PRO A 34 13.66 14.83 3.24
N ALA A 35 12.79 14.45 4.18
CA ALA A 35 11.85 13.34 4.08
C ALA A 35 10.42 13.79 3.72
N VAL A 36 10.24 15.01 3.19
CA VAL A 36 8.92 15.56 2.82
C VAL A 36 8.14 14.61 1.90
N GLY A 37 8.84 13.87 1.02
CA GLY A 37 8.24 12.84 0.17
C GLY A 37 7.67 11.64 0.93
N LEU A 38 8.30 11.18 2.02
CA LEU A 38 7.81 10.05 2.82
C LEU A 38 6.62 10.44 3.70
N ALA A 39 6.59 11.66 4.23
CA ALA A 39 5.45 12.17 4.98
C ALA A 39 4.19 12.28 4.07
N GLY A 40 4.36 12.79 2.85
CA GLY A 40 3.29 12.82 1.85
C GLY A 40 2.83 11.42 1.44
N ALA A 41 3.77 10.49 1.22
CA ALA A 41 3.43 9.10 0.90
C ALA A 41 2.65 8.42 2.05
N ARG A 42 3.03 8.65 3.30
CA ARG A 42 2.30 8.16 4.48
C ARG A 42 0.90 8.75 4.56
N LEU A 43 0.75 10.04 4.27
CA LEU A 43 -0.57 10.68 4.26
C LEU A 43 -1.50 10.01 3.23
N LEU A 44 -0.99 9.65 2.05
CA LEU A 44 -1.76 8.94 1.03
C LEU A 44 -2.17 7.54 1.51
N THR A 45 -1.25 6.76 2.09
CA THR A 45 -1.56 5.41 2.58
C THR A 45 -2.53 5.46 3.77
N GLU A 46 -2.38 6.41 4.68
CA GLU A 46 -3.31 6.65 5.79
C GLU A 46 -4.69 7.05 5.29
N THR A 47 -4.77 7.94 4.30
CA THR A 47 -6.04 8.34 3.67
C THR A 47 -6.74 7.14 3.05
N SER A 48 -6.01 6.26 2.35
CA SER A 48 -6.59 5.04 1.78
C SER A 48 -7.16 4.08 2.84
N GLY A 49 -6.58 4.06 4.04
CA GLY A 49 -7.08 3.30 5.18
C GLY A 49 -8.32 3.94 5.81
N VAL A 50 -8.28 5.26 6.04
CA VAL A 50 -9.38 6.03 6.65
C VAL A 50 -10.63 6.03 5.77
N THR A 51 -10.45 6.16 4.45
CA THR A 51 -11.56 6.14 3.48
C THR A 51 -12.10 4.74 3.22
N GLY A 52 -11.39 3.69 3.66
CA GLY A 52 -11.74 2.30 3.33
C GLY A 52 -11.40 1.89 1.89
N LEU A 53 -10.85 2.80 1.08
CA LEU A 53 -10.53 2.56 -0.34
C LEU A 53 -9.73 1.28 -0.56
N GLY A 54 -8.75 1.00 0.31
CA GLY A 54 -7.97 -0.24 0.21
C GLY A 54 -8.83 -1.50 0.34
N ASN A 55 -9.78 -1.51 1.28
CA ASN A 55 -10.65 -2.67 1.50
C ASN A 55 -11.63 -2.86 0.33
N GLU A 56 -12.20 -1.76 -0.17
CA GLU A 56 -13.08 -1.79 -1.35
C GLU A 56 -12.34 -2.34 -2.58
N LEU A 57 -11.12 -1.85 -2.85
CA LEU A 57 -10.29 -2.37 -3.95
C LEU A 57 -9.95 -3.86 -3.77
N SER A 58 -9.64 -4.29 -2.54
CA SER A 58 -9.39 -5.72 -2.27
C SER A 58 -10.63 -6.58 -2.51
N GLN A 59 -11.82 -6.06 -2.18
CA GLN A 59 -13.08 -6.76 -2.37
C GLN A 59 -13.47 -6.82 -3.85
N ALA A 60 -13.47 -5.67 -4.53
CA ALA A 60 -13.74 -5.53 -5.96
C ALA A 60 -12.87 -6.49 -6.79
N LEU A 61 -11.56 -6.50 -6.51
CA LEU A 61 -10.60 -7.29 -7.27
C LEU A 61 -10.40 -8.71 -6.73
N SER A 62 -11.25 -9.17 -5.82
CA SER A 62 -11.14 -10.50 -5.19
C SER A 62 -11.19 -11.65 -6.21
N ALA A 63 -11.93 -11.49 -7.31
CA ALA A 63 -12.01 -12.48 -8.40
C ALA A 63 -10.67 -12.71 -9.12
N TRP A 64 -9.77 -11.72 -9.12
CA TRP A 64 -8.43 -11.82 -9.71
C TRP A 64 -7.38 -12.32 -8.71
N ARG A 65 -7.75 -12.55 -7.44
CA ARG A 65 -6.84 -13.08 -6.44
C ARG A 65 -6.61 -14.58 -6.66
N ARG A 66 -5.38 -14.92 -7.08
CA ARG A 66 -4.95 -16.33 -7.21
C ARG A 66 -4.93 -17.01 -5.83
N PRO A 67 -5.36 -18.28 -5.70
CA PRO A 67 -5.21 -19.04 -4.46
C PRO A 67 -3.75 -19.06 -3.99
N GLY A 68 -3.52 -18.71 -2.72
CA GLY A 68 -2.17 -18.64 -2.16
C GLY A 68 -1.33 -17.43 -2.59
N SER A 69 -1.91 -16.44 -3.30
CA SER A 69 -1.20 -15.21 -3.62
C SER A 69 -0.83 -14.44 -2.36
N VAL A 70 0.46 -14.12 -2.22
CA VAL A 70 0.97 -13.23 -1.15
C VAL A 70 0.51 -11.79 -1.37
N HIS A 71 0.37 -11.36 -2.63
CA HIS A 71 -0.03 -10.01 -2.97
C HIS A 71 -1.54 -9.95 -3.24
N ASP A 72 -2.20 -9.03 -2.54
CA ASP A 72 -3.58 -8.65 -2.82
C ASP A 72 -3.67 -7.79 -4.11
N PRO A 73 -4.57 -8.10 -5.05
CA PRO A 73 -4.78 -7.27 -6.23
C PRO A 73 -5.14 -5.82 -5.93
N GLY A 74 -6.02 -5.56 -4.94
CA GLY A 74 -6.39 -4.22 -4.50
C GLY A 74 -5.17 -3.42 -4.02
N LYS A 75 -4.31 -4.04 -3.22
CA LYS A 75 -3.03 -3.46 -2.80
C LYS A 75 -2.13 -3.13 -3.98
N ILE A 76 -1.99 -4.04 -4.93
CA ILE A 76 -1.13 -3.79 -6.11
C ILE A 76 -1.59 -2.54 -6.87
N ILE A 77 -2.91 -2.36 -7.06
CA ILE A 77 -3.46 -1.17 -7.71
C ILE A 77 -3.24 0.08 -6.85
N LEU A 78 -3.40 -0.03 -5.53
CA LEU A 78 -3.18 1.07 -4.61
C LEU A 78 -1.70 1.51 -4.56
N ASP A 79 -0.75 0.57 -4.67
CA ASP A 79 0.68 0.88 -4.79
C ASP A 79 1.02 1.61 -6.09
N LEU A 80 0.37 1.24 -7.19
CA LEU A 80 0.51 1.96 -8.44
C LEU A 80 -0.03 3.39 -8.31
N ALA A 81 -1.20 3.57 -7.68
CA ALA A 81 -1.76 4.90 -7.45
C ALA A 81 -0.85 5.76 -6.57
N VAL A 82 -0.30 5.21 -5.48
CA VAL A 82 0.68 5.89 -4.64
C VAL A 82 1.95 6.22 -5.42
N CYS A 83 2.46 5.29 -6.25
CA CYS A 83 3.64 5.53 -7.09
C CYS A 83 3.41 6.70 -8.05
N VAL A 84 2.27 6.73 -8.75
CA VAL A 84 1.90 7.82 -9.67
C VAL A 84 1.72 9.14 -8.94
N ALA A 85 1.09 9.14 -7.76
CA ALA A 85 0.91 10.35 -6.94
C ALA A 85 2.24 10.93 -6.45
N LEU A 86 3.26 10.09 -6.25
CA LEU A 86 4.63 10.51 -5.93
C LEU A 86 5.45 10.91 -7.17
N GLY A 87 4.86 10.89 -8.37
CA GLY A 87 5.49 11.28 -9.62
C GLY A 87 6.10 10.13 -10.42
N GLY A 88 5.84 8.88 -10.04
CA GLY A 88 6.27 7.69 -10.79
C GLY A 88 5.65 7.64 -12.19
N ARG A 89 6.41 7.13 -13.14
CA ARG A 89 6.05 7.08 -14.57
C ARG A 89 6.16 5.66 -15.15
N CYS A 90 6.83 4.74 -14.47
CA CYS A 90 6.99 3.36 -14.90
C CYS A 90 6.84 2.36 -13.75
N LEU A 91 6.60 1.08 -14.09
CA LEU A 91 6.50 0.02 -13.07
C LEU A 91 7.79 -0.12 -12.24
N SER A 92 8.94 0.20 -12.83
CA SER A 92 10.22 0.12 -12.13
C SER A 92 10.37 1.18 -11.04
N ASP A 93 9.59 2.26 -11.06
CA ASP A 93 9.54 3.25 -9.97
C ASP A 93 8.92 2.67 -8.69
N LEU A 94 8.19 1.55 -8.76
CA LEU A 94 7.78 0.78 -7.59
C LEU A 94 8.97 0.22 -6.80
N SER A 95 10.18 0.21 -7.38
CA SER A 95 11.40 -0.09 -6.61
C SER A 95 11.58 0.85 -5.43
N LEU A 96 11.17 2.13 -5.57
CA LEU A 96 11.24 3.12 -4.49
C LEU A 96 10.31 2.75 -3.32
N LEU A 97 9.09 2.28 -3.61
CA LEU A 97 8.18 1.79 -2.57
C LEU A 97 8.70 0.49 -1.94
N ARG A 98 9.28 -0.41 -2.75
CA ARG A 98 9.92 -1.66 -2.27
C ARG A 98 11.13 -1.40 -1.39
N CYS A 99 11.85 -0.29 -1.57
CA CYS A 99 12.93 0.12 -0.68
C CYS A 99 12.39 0.61 0.67
N GLY A 100 11.20 1.23 0.70
CA GLY A 100 10.53 1.73 1.90
C GLY A 100 9.58 0.73 2.57
N LYS A 101 9.98 -0.54 2.74
CA LYS A 101 9.08 -1.62 3.25
C LYS A 101 8.43 -1.31 4.58
N GLU A 102 9.09 -0.53 5.42
CA GLU A 102 8.57 -0.11 6.72
C GLU A 102 7.29 0.73 6.56
N VAL A 103 7.21 1.55 5.51
CA VAL A 103 6.08 2.44 5.21
C VAL A 103 5.05 1.78 4.30
N PHE A 104 5.51 1.07 3.27
CA PHE A 104 4.63 0.56 2.21
C PHE A 104 4.26 -0.93 2.36
N GLY A 105 4.91 -1.64 3.28
CA GLY A 105 4.74 -3.08 3.44
C GLY A 105 5.27 -3.87 2.23
N PRO A 106 4.76 -5.09 2.00
CA PRO A 106 5.11 -5.87 0.81
C PRO A 106 4.55 -5.22 -0.46
N VAL A 107 5.44 -4.84 -1.37
CA VAL A 107 5.11 -4.28 -2.70
C VAL A 107 5.49 -5.31 -3.76
N ALA A 108 4.57 -5.56 -4.70
CA ALA A 108 4.74 -6.58 -5.73
C ALA A 108 5.88 -6.26 -6.71
N SER A 109 6.43 -7.31 -7.32
CA SER A 109 7.44 -7.14 -8.37
C SER A 109 6.82 -6.69 -9.70
N ASP A 110 7.57 -5.98 -10.54
CA ASP A 110 7.15 -5.51 -11.87
C ASP A 110 6.47 -6.62 -12.70
N PRO A 111 6.99 -7.86 -12.82
CA PRO A 111 6.29 -8.91 -13.56
C PRO A 111 5.01 -9.38 -12.87
N THR A 112 4.89 -9.32 -11.54
CA THR A 112 3.64 -9.61 -10.84
C THR A 112 2.58 -8.55 -11.17
N VAL A 113 2.98 -7.28 -11.13
CA VAL A 113 2.10 -6.15 -11.44
C VAL A 113 1.65 -6.20 -12.91
N SER A 114 2.60 -6.41 -13.83
CA SER A 114 2.32 -6.52 -15.27
C SER A 114 1.33 -7.65 -15.58
N ARG A 115 1.47 -8.82 -14.94
CA ARG A 115 0.51 -9.93 -15.12
C ARG A 115 -0.89 -9.59 -14.60
N LEU A 116 -0.99 -8.91 -13.46
CA LEU A 116 -2.29 -8.48 -12.94
C LEU A 116 -2.95 -7.47 -13.88
N VAL A 117 -2.22 -6.43 -14.28
CA VAL A 117 -2.73 -5.42 -15.21
C VAL A 117 -3.13 -6.05 -16.54
N GLY A 118 -2.34 -7.00 -17.07
CA GLY A 118 -2.71 -7.77 -18.26
C GLY A 118 -4.01 -8.56 -18.07
N ALA A 119 -4.15 -9.28 -16.96
CA ALA A 119 -5.37 -10.04 -16.66
C ALA A 119 -6.62 -9.16 -16.45
N LEU A 120 -6.45 -7.93 -15.95
CA LEU A 120 -7.53 -6.94 -15.87
C LEU A 120 -7.87 -6.39 -17.25
N ALA A 121 -6.86 -6.08 -18.07
CA ALA A 121 -7.03 -5.59 -19.44
C ALA A 121 -7.67 -6.63 -20.37
N ASP A 122 -7.43 -7.93 -20.15
CA ASP A 122 -8.10 -9.00 -20.88
C ASP A 122 -9.60 -9.15 -20.49
N HIS A 123 -10.01 -8.54 -19.38
CA HIS A 123 -11.34 -8.65 -18.79
C HIS A 123 -11.91 -7.29 -18.36
N VAL A 124 -11.76 -6.24 -19.19
CA VAL A 124 -12.14 -4.85 -18.85
C VAL A 124 -13.58 -4.75 -18.34
N GLU A 125 -14.54 -5.37 -19.02
CA GLU A 125 -15.95 -5.25 -18.61
C GLU A 125 -16.22 -5.85 -17.23
N ALA A 126 -15.51 -6.92 -16.87
CA ALA A 126 -15.61 -7.49 -15.53
C ALA A 126 -14.89 -6.60 -14.49
N ALA A 127 -13.78 -5.97 -14.89
CA ALA A 127 -13.02 -5.07 -14.01
C ALA A 127 -13.80 -3.78 -13.72
N GLU A 128 -14.45 -3.18 -14.71
CA GLU A 128 -15.32 -2.01 -14.52
C GLU A 128 -16.56 -2.35 -13.70
N ALA A 129 -17.19 -3.50 -13.94
CA ALA A 129 -18.32 -3.96 -13.15
C ALA A 129 -17.97 -4.25 -11.68
N ALA A 130 -16.70 -4.48 -11.37
CA ALA A 130 -16.24 -4.68 -9.99
C ALA A 130 -16.12 -3.37 -9.20
N GLU A 131 -16.14 -2.20 -9.85
CA GLU A 131 -16.10 -0.88 -9.21
C GLU A 131 -17.50 -0.37 -8.78
N ALA A 132 -18.57 -0.98 -9.31
CA ALA A 132 -19.97 -0.58 -9.11
C ALA A 132 -20.64 -1.20 -7.88
#